data_AF-A0AAP4DTY3-F1
#
_entry.id   AF-A0AAP4DTY3-F1
#
_cell.length_a   1.000
_cell.length_b   1.000
_cell.length_c   1.000
_cell.angle_alpha   90.00
_cell.angle_beta   90.00
_cell.angle_gamma   90.00
#
_symmetry.space_group_name_H-M   'P 1'
#
loop_
_entity.id
_entity.type
_entity.pdbx_description
1 polymer ?
#
loop_
_entity_poly.entity_id
_entity_poly.type
_entity_poly.pdbx_seq_one_letter_code
_entity_poly.pdbx_strand_id
1 'polypeptide(L)'
;MDYKRMTNEALIELLEEKGINYSGATKKDEYIELLNNMLDGNVESVENSEPEDTELQGLVGTIKSALKVEKTVTKSKEDPTAYLKGRDYGELTAGERLIIREKSVIYESADSGVTVKVNDRLATNWRIVKLADTSYSKLLKGETYVLSQEDFDVLKNEKVKVKTEATKNKCCGQARYEEVPLLEVVND
;
A
#
# COMPACT_ATOMS: atom_id res chain seq x y z
N MET A 1 21.94 -16.77 -21.23
CA MET A 1 20.92 -17.47 -22.03
C MET A 1 19.67 -16.59 -22.10
N ASP A 2 18.87 -16.66 -23.18
CA ASP A 2 17.61 -15.90 -23.27
C ASP A 2 16.44 -16.71 -22.69
N TYR A 3 16.25 -16.62 -21.37
CA TYR A 3 15.21 -17.36 -20.65
C TYR A 3 13.78 -16.96 -21.04
N LYS A 4 13.59 -15.79 -21.66
CA LYS A 4 12.25 -15.32 -22.08
C LYS A 4 11.68 -16.16 -23.23
N ARG A 5 12.54 -16.76 -24.06
CA ARG A 5 12.15 -17.59 -25.20
C ARG A 5 11.89 -19.07 -24.85
N MET A 6 12.23 -19.49 -23.63
CA MET A 6 12.04 -20.88 -23.18
C MET A 6 10.59 -21.14 -22.73
N THR A 7 10.13 -22.38 -22.77
CA THR A 7 8.83 -22.78 -22.21
C THR A 7 8.91 -22.89 -20.68
N ASN A 8 7.76 -22.87 -19.99
CA ASN A 8 7.74 -22.99 -18.52
C ASN A 8 8.36 -24.30 -18.04
N GLU A 9 8.09 -25.40 -18.75
CA GLU A 9 8.65 -26.74 -18.47
C GLU A 9 10.18 -26.71 -18.54
N ALA A 10 10.75 -26.12 -19.60
CA ALA A 10 12.21 -26.01 -19.76
C ALA A 10 12.87 -25.08 -18.71
N LEU A 11 12.14 -24.09 -18.19
CA LEU A 11 12.63 -23.24 -17.10
C LEU A 11 12.61 -23.95 -15.75
N ILE A 12 11.61 -24.80 -15.50
CA ILE A 12 11.50 -25.61 -14.29
C ILE A 12 12.58 -26.70 -14.29
N GLU A 13 12.81 -27.38 -15.41
CA GLU A 13 13.91 -28.36 -15.53
C GLU A 13 15.28 -27.72 -15.24
N LEU A 14 15.52 -26.49 -15.71
CA LEU A 14 16.74 -25.74 -15.39
C LEU A 14 16.86 -25.35 -13.91
N LEU A 15 15.74 -25.06 -13.25
CA LEU A 15 15.72 -24.76 -11.82
C LEU A 15 15.99 -26.02 -10.99
N GLU A 16 15.44 -27.17 -11.40
CA GLU A 16 15.73 -28.47 -10.79
C GLU A 16 17.19 -28.89 -10.97
N GLU A 17 17.72 -28.77 -12.19
CA GLU A 17 19.13 -29.05 -12.50
C GLU A 17 20.07 -28.18 -11.67
N LYS A 18 19.67 -26.93 -11.40
CA LYS A 18 20.43 -25.99 -10.55
C LYS A 18 20.13 -26.10 -9.06
N GLY A 19 19.24 -27.02 -8.64
CA GLY A 19 18.87 -27.23 -7.25
C GLY A 19 18.14 -26.04 -6.59
N ILE A 20 17.49 -25.19 -7.39
CA ILE A 20 16.80 -23.99 -6.92
C ILE A 20 15.36 -24.34 -6.55
N ASN A 21 14.97 -24.06 -5.31
CA ASN A 21 13.59 -24.28 -4.87
C ASN A 21 12.65 -23.29 -5.55
N TYR A 22 11.76 -23.81 -6.40
CA TYR A 22 10.78 -23.04 -7.15
C TYR A 22 9.33 -23.27 -6.68
N SER A 23 9.13 -23.95 -5.53
CA SER A 23 7.79 -24.29 -4.99
C SER A 23 6.89 -23.09 -4.69
N GLY A 24 7.48 -21.89 -4.56
CA GLY A 24 6.75 -20.63 -4.39
C GLY A 24 6.43 -19.88 -5.69
N ALA A 25 6.97 -20.33 -6.84
CA ALA A 25 6.80 -19.67 -8.12
C ALA A 25 5.67 -20.34 -8.92
N THR A 26 4.76 -19.52 -9.47
CA THR A 26 3.57 -19.97 -10.23
C THR A 26 3.49 -19.35 -11.63
N LYS A 27 4.33 -18.36 -11.92
CA LYS A 27 4.35 -17.63 -13.20
C LYS A 27 5.71 -17.70 -13.85
N LYS A 28 5.72 -17.66 -15.19
CA LYS A 28 6.93 -17.73 -16.02
C LYS A 28 8.01 -16.72 -15.60
N ASP A 29 7.60 -15.49 -15.32
CA ASP A 29 8.54 -14.41 -14.99
C ASP A 29 9.26 -14.65 -13.65
N GLU A 30 8.62 -15.32 -12.69
CA GLU A 30 9.21 -15.67 -11.38
C GLU A 30 10.29 -16.75 -11.53
N TYR A 31 10.09 -17.73 -12.42
CA TYR A 31 11.12 -18.72 -12.75
C TYR A 31 12.34 -18.08 -13.43
N ILE A 32 12.10 -17.09 -14.29
CA ILE A 32 13.17 -16.35 -14.97
C ILE A 32 13.96 -15.49 -13.97
N GLU A 33 13.29 -14.86 -13.01
CA GLU A 33 13.93 -14.04 -11.97
C GLU A 33 14.84 -14.89 -11.05
N LEU A 34 14.38 -16.08 -10.65
CA LEU A 34 15.19 -17.03 -9.88
C LEU A 34 16.46 -17.47 -10.65
N LEU A 35 16.36 -17.66 -11.97
CA LEU A 35 17.51 -18.00 -12.81
C LEU A 35 18.45 -16.81 -13.03
N ASN A 36 17.94 -15.58 -13.08
CA ASN A 36 18.76 -14.37 -13.27
C ASN A 36 19.48 -13.94 -11.98
N ASN A 37 18.90 -14.14 -10.80
CA ASN A 37 19.56 -13.85 -9.51
C ASN A 37 20.84 -14.67 -9.28
N MET A 38 21.06 -15.75 -10.05
CA MET A 38 22.31 -16.52 -10.07
C MET A 38 23.35 -15.96 -11.05
N LEU A 39 22.96 -15.16 -12.04
CA LEU A 39 23.87 -14.58 -13.04
C LEU A 39 24.53 -13.28 -12.57
N ASP A 40 23.89 -12.52 -11.69
CA ASP A 40 24.41 -11.25 -11.16
C ASP A 40 25.45 -11.43 -10.03
N GLY A 41 25.88 -12.67 -9.77
CA GLY A 41 26.93 -13.01 -8.81
C GLY A 41 28.37 -12.96 -9.36
N ASN A 42 28.61 -12.31 -10.51
CA ASN A 42 29.92 -12.31 -11.16
C ASN A 42 30.39 -10.90 -11.58
N VAL A 43 30.95 -10.12 -10.63
CA VAL A 43 32.07 -9.20 -10.87
C VAL A 43 32.89 -9.11 -9.58
N GLU A 44 34.03 -9.80 -9.58
CA GLU A 44 35.18 -9.61 -8.70
C GLU A 44 35.76 -8.18 -8.80
N SER A 45 36.33 -7.68 -7.70
CA SER A 45 37.54 -6.83 -7.61
C SER A 45 37.76 -6.52 -6.11
N VAL A 46 38.46 -7.35 -5.31
CA VAL A 46 39.94 -7.53 -5.23
C VAL A 46 40.56 -6.20 -4.75
N GLU A 47 41.21 -6.08 -3.59
CA GLU A 47 42.46 -6.70 -3.08
C GLU A 47 42.42 -6.64 -1.52
N ASN A 48 43.04 -7.51 -0.71
CA ASN A 48 44.26 -8.27 -0.96
C ASN A 48 44.41 -9.43 0.06
N SER A 49 45.13 -10.45 -0.39
CA SER A 49 45.89 -11.44 0.39
C SER A 49 45.19 -12.73 0.87
N GLU A 50 45.15 -13.70 -0.05
CA GLU A 50 45.37 -15.13 0.22
C GLU A 50 46.85 -15.42 0.61
N PRO A 51 47.25 -16.60 1.17
CA PRO A 51 46.69 -17.91 0.84
C PRO A 51 46.47 -18.95 1.96
N GLU A 52 45.66 -19.93 1.56
CA GLU A 52 45.74 -21.38 1.86
C GLU A 52 45.29 -21.95 3.21
N ASP A 53 44.23 -22.77 3.08
CA ASP A 53 44.01 -24.11 3.66
C ASP A 53 44.31 -24.34 5.14
N THR A 54 43.30 -24.67 5.94
CA THR A 54 42.80 -26.05 6.11
C THR A 54 41.76 -26.07 7.25
N GLU A 55 40.63 -26.71 6.96
CA GLU A 55 39.65 -27.38 7.83
C GLU A 55 39.56 -27.16 9.37
N LEU A 56 38.28 -27.06 9.74
CA LEU A 56 37.59 -27.67 10.89
C LEU A 56 37.63 -26.96 12.25
N GLN A 57 36.41 -26.52 12.59
CA GLN A 57 35.76 -26.72 13.88
C GLN A 57 36.57 -26.33 15.12
N GLY A 58 36.13 -25.24 15.73
CA GLY A 58 36.04 -25.26 17.18
C GLY A 58 36.34 -23.93 17.84
N LEU A 59 35.29 -23.49 18.51
CA LEU A 59 35.34 -23.08 19.91
C LEU A 59 35.64 -21.60 20.22
N VAL A 60 34.68 -21.10 21.01
CA VAL A 60 34.77 -19.99 21.97
C VAL A 60 34.66 -18.62 21.33
N GLY A 61 33.68 -17.78 21.63
CA GLY A 61 32.72 -17.69 22.74
C GLY A 61 32.37 -16.20 22.81
N THR A 62 31.12 -15.77 22.90
CA THR A 62 30.30 -15.85 24.12
C THR A 62 28.92 -15.26 23.75
N ILE A 63 27.83 -16.06 23.74
CA ILE A 63 26.87 -16.25 24.84
C ILE A 63 26.05 -14.96 25.09
N LYS A 64 24.71 -14.88 24.95
CA LYS A 64 23.66 -15.63 25.69
C LYS A 64 22.31 -15.32 25.01
N SER A 65 21.60 -16.30 24.46
CA SER A 65 20.46 -16.97 25.10
C SER A 65 19.54 -16.04 25.92
N ALA A 66 18.42 -15.64 25.32
CA ALA A 66 17.17 -15.39 26.02
C ALA A 66 16.15 -16.43 25.55
N LEU A 67 16.07 -17.50 26.36
CA LEU A 67 14.94 -18.38 26.62
C LEU A 67 13.76 -18.39 25.63
N LYS A 68 13.56 -19.58 25.06
CA LYS A 68 12.28 -20.09 24.57
C LYS A 68 11.22 -19.93 25.66
N VAL A 69 10.43 -18.86 25.57
CA VAL A 69 9.07 -18.85 26.08
C VAL A 69 8.25 -19.40 24.92
N GLU A 70 7.59 -20.54 25.12
CA GLU A 70 6.37 -20.85 24.36
C GLU A 70 5.36 -19.75 24.69
N LYS A 71 5.56 -18.58 24.08
CA LYS A 71 4.52 -17.60 23.97
C LYS A 71 3.64 -18.25 22.94
N THR A 72 2.45 -18.67 23.36
CA THR A 72 1.28 -18.60 22.48
C THR A 72 1.24 -17.18 21.97
N VAL A 73 2.06 -16.89 20.96
CA VAL A 73 1.87 -15.78 20.07
C VAL A 73 0.67 -16.29 19.29
N THR A 74 -0.53 -16.07 19.84
CA THR A 74 -1.56 -15.45 19.03
C THR A 74 -0.82 -14.37 18.29
N LYS A 75 -0.35 -14.68 17.07
CA LYS A 75 0.06 -13.67 16.11
C LYS A 75 -1.20 -12.85 16.04
N SER A 76 -1.22 -11.76 16.80
CA SER A 76 -2.14 -10.69 16.55
C SER A 76 -1.94 -10.48 15.06
N LYS A 77 -2.99 -10.74 14.27
CA LYS A 77 -2.99 -10.41 12.85
C LYS A 77 -2.84 -8.89 12.84
N GLU A 78 -1.62 -8.40 13.00
CA GLU A 78 -1.31 -7.00 12.82
C GLU A 78 -1.75 -6.72 11.40
N ASP A 79 -2.71 -5.80 11.30
CA ASP A 79 -3.25 -5.42 10.01
C ASP A 79 -2.06 -5.00 9.14
N PRO A 80 -1.76 -5.69 8.03
CA PRO A 80 -0.59 -5.42 7.21
C PRO A 80 -0.64 -4.02 6.58
N THR A 81 -1.75 -3.29 6.75
CA THR A 81 -1.96 -1.93 6.28
C THR A 81 -1.93 -0.88 7.38
N ALA A 82 -1.58 -1.26 8.62
CA ALA A 82 -1.48 -0.32 9.73
C ALA A 82 -0.52 0.84 9.44
N TYR A 83 0.55 0.59 8.68
CA TYR A 83 1.52 1.62 8.26
C TYR A 83 0.94 2.71 7.36
N LEU A 84 -0.24 2.48 6.77
CA LEU A 84 -0.95 3.47 5.95
C LEU A 84 -1.75 4.45 6.80
N LYS A 85 -2.11 4.07 8.04
CA LYS A 85 -2.81 4.98 8.96
C LYS A 85 -1.92 6.17 9.29
N GLY A 86 -2.50 7.36 9.34
CA GLY A 86 -1.74 8.58 9.65
C GLY A 86 -0.89 9.17 8.52
N ARG A 87 -0.64 8.45 7.41
CA ARG A 87 -0.07 9.06 6.20
C ARG A 87 -1.11 9.93 5.50
N ASP A 88 -0.70 10.87 4.67
CA ASP A 88 -1.63 11.69 3.89
C ASP A 88 -1.95 11.04 2.55
N TYR A 89 -3.24 11.03 2.19
CA TYR A 89 -3.72 10.33 0.98
C TYR A 89 -2.99 10.79 -0.31
N GLY A 90 -2.59 12.07 -0.36
CA GLY A 90 -1.84 12.68 -1.46
C GLY A 90 -0.42 12.15 -1.63
N GLU A 91 0.17 11.57 -0.59
CA GLU A 91 1.55 11.06 -0.59
C GLU A 91 1.63 9.55 -0.87
N LEU A 92 0.49 8.88 -0.88
CA LEU A 92 0.41 7.44 -1.10
C LEU A 92 0.57 7.09 -2.58
N THR A 93 1.21 5.95 -2.83
CA THR A 93 1.30 5.34 -4.16
C THR A 93 -0.07 4.90 -4.66
N ALA A 94 -0.18 4.61 -5.96
CA ALA A 94 -1.43 4.14 -6.55
C ALA A 94 -1.93 2.82 -5.90
N GLY A 95 -1.02 1.90 -5.58
CA GLY A 95 -1.35 0.62 -4.91
C GLY A 95 -1.83 0.82 -3.48
N GLU A 96 -1.15 1.64 -2.68
CA GLU A 96 -1.56 1.95 -1.31
C GLU A 96 -2.93 2.66 -1.26
N ARG A 97 -3.17 3.58 -2.20
CA ARG A 97 -4.49 4.23 -2.34
C ARG A 97 -5.58 3.23 -2.70
N LEU A 98 -5.29 2.21 -3.50
CA LEU A 98 -6.25 1.16 -3.85
C LEU A 98 -6.63 0.36 -2.59
N ILE A 99 -5.63 -0.02 -1.80
CA ILE A 99 -5.83 -0.74 -0.53
C ILE A 99 -6.73 0.06 0.41
N ILE A 100 -6.48 1.36 0.58
CA ILE A 100 -7.33 2.23 1.42
C ILE A 100 -8.75 2.29 0.86
N ARG A 101 -8.91 2.46 -0.45
CA ARG A 101 -10.26 2.48 -1.06
C ARG A 101 -11.03 1.18 -0.81
N GLU A 102 -10.37 0.03 -0.82
CA GLU A 102 -11.02 -1.25 -0.57
C GLU A 102 -11.39 -1.41 0.91
N LYS A 103 -10.48 -1.04 1.82
CA LYS A 103 -10.66 -1.24 3.26
C LYS A 103 -11.50 -0.18 3.96
N SER A 104 -11.55 1.05 3.45
CA SER A 104 -12.31 2.12 4.09
C SER A 104 -13.80 1.84 4.06
N VAL A 105 -14.40 1.92 5.25
CA VAL A 105 -15.84 1.81 5.45
C VAL A 105 -16.52 3.15 5.14
N ILE A 106 -17.84 3.12 4.95
CA ILE A 106 -18.63 4.36 4.89
C ILE A 106 -18.64 4.97 6.30
N TYR A 107 -18.50 6.29 6.38
CA TYR A 107 -18.57 7.00 7.66
C TYR A 107 -19.95 6.80 8.28
N GLU A 108 -19.97 6.49 9.57
CA GLU A 108 -21.20 6.39 10.36
C GLU A 108 -21.43 7.73 11.05
N SER A 109 -22.62 8.32 10.87
CA SER A 109 -22.97 9.59 11.52
C SER A 109 -22.85 9.46 13.04
N ALA A 110 -22.21 10.44 13.67
CA ALA A 110 -22.14 10.54 15.12
C ALA A 110 -23.51 10.91 15.72
N ASP A 111 -23.73 10.55 16.98
CA ASP A 111 -24.96 10.91 17.71
C ASP A 111 -25.12 12.43 17.90
N SER A 112 -24.01 13.18 17.87
CA SER A 112 -24.00 14.63 18.02
C SER A 112 -22.81 15.26 17.29
N GLY A 113 -22.99 16.50 16.83
CA GLY A 113 -21.94 17.27 16.17
C GLY A 113 -22.49 18.22 15.11
N VAL A 114 -21.76 18.38 14.00
CA VAL A 114 -22.10 19.31 12.93
C VAL A 114 -22.76 18.54 11.78
N THR A 115 -23.98 18.94 11.42
CA THR A 115 -24.67 18.41 10.24
C THR A 115 -24.03 18.98 8.99
N VAL A 116 -23.51 18.10 8.14
CA VAL A 116 -22.89 18.47 6.87
C VAL A 116 -23.47 17.66 5.73
N LYS A 117 -23.59 18.29 4.56
CA LYS A 117 -23.89 17.64 3.30
C LYS A 117 -22.63 17.49 2.47
N VAL A 118 -22.39 16.31 1.94
CA VAL A 118 -21.27 16.06 1.03
C VAL A 118 -21.60 16.68 -0.33
N ASN A 119 -20.68 17.47 -0.86
CA ASN A 119 -20.88 18.19 -2.11
C ASN A 119 -21.32 17.26 -3.24
N ASP A 120 -22.42 17.59 -3.92
CA ASP A 120 -22.99 16.77 -4.99
C ASP A 120 -22.25 16.94 -6.33
N ARG A 121 -21.26 17.82 -6.40
CA ARG A 121 -20.45 18.06 -7.60
C ARG A 121 -19.22 17.15 -7.68
N LEU A 122 -19.07 16.23 -6.72
CA LEU A 122 -18.01 15.21 -6.77
C LEU A 122 -18.05 14.43 -8.09
N ALA A 123 -16.86 14.21 -8.66
CA ALA A 123 -16.69 13.44 -9.90
C ALA A 123 -16.98 11.94 -9.69
N THR A 124 -16.74 11.43 -8.49
CA THR A 124 -17.03 10.07 -8.05
C THR A 124 -18.21 10.05 -7.09
N ASN A 125 -18.87 8.91 -6.93
CA ASN A 125 -20.00 8.74 -5.99
C ASN A 125 -19.58 8.75 -4.51
N TRP A 126 -18.28 8.78 -4.23
CA TRP A 126 -17.71 8.80 -2.89
C TRP A 126 -16.38 9.55 -2.87
N ARG A 127 -15.96 9.95 -1.67
CA ARG A 127 -14.64 10.52 -1.37
C ARG A 127 -14.04 9.82 -0.16
N ILE A 128 -12.75 9.48 -0.23
CA ILE A 128 -11.99 9.01 0.93
C ILE A 128 -11.50 10.23 1.70
N VAL A 129 -11.75 10.25 3.00
CA VAL A 129 -11.30 11.29 3.93
C VAL A 129 -10.51 10.67 5.07
N LYS A 130 -9.61 11.46 5.66
CA LYS A 130 -8.85 11.08 6.85
C LYS A 130 -9.50 11.73 8.07
N LEU A 131 -9.91 10.92 9.03
CA LEU A 131 -10.61 11.36 10.23
C LEU A 131 -9.63 11.84 11.30
N ALA A 132 -10.16 12.40 12.40
CA ALA A 132 -9.35 12.91 13.51
C ALA A 132 -8.51 11.81 14.19
N ASP A 133 -9.05 10.58 14.25
CA ASP A 133 -8.35 9.40 14.77
C ASP A 133 -7.30 8.81 13.79
N THR A 134 -7.02 9.51 12.68
CA THR A 134 -6.12 9.12 11.58
C THR A 134 -6.56 7.94 10.73
N SER A 135 -7.77 7.42 10.97
CA SER A 135 -8.38 6.40 10.13
C SER A 135 -8.91 6.99 8.82
N TYR A 136 -9.25 6.11 7.88
CA TYR A 136 -9.79 6.49 6.58
C TYR A 136 -11.21 5.98 6.42
N SER A 137 -12.12 6.90 6.05
CA SER A 137 -13.53 6.60 5.82
C SER A 137 -13.99 7.14 4.47
N LYS A 138 -15.11 6.60 3.98
CA LYS A 138 -15.78 7.03 2.76
C LYS A 138 -16.96 7.92 3.11
N LEU A 139 -16.99 9.11 2.52
CA LEU A 139 -18.18 9.95 2.47
C LEU A 139 -18.85 9.77 1.11
N LEU A 140 -20.17 9.54 1.11
CA LEU A 140 -20.93 9.36 -0.11
C LEU A 140 -21.43 10.71 -0.65
N LYS A 141 -21.39 10.86 -1.96
CA LYS A 141 -21.79 12.08 -2.68
C LYS A 141 -23.27 12.39 -2.42
N GLY A 142 -23.56 13.65 -2.04
CA GLY A 142 -24.92 14.13 -1.85
C GLY A 142 -25.60 13.66 -0.56
N GLU A 143 -24.97 12.77 0.20
CA GLU A 143 -25.46 12.32 1.49
C GLU A 143 -25.21 13.36 2.58
N THR A 144 -26.03 13.29 3.63
CA THR A 144 -25.92 14.13 4.83
C THR A 144 -25.41 13.29 5.98
N TYR A 145 -24.41 13.80 6.70
CA TYR A 145 -23.82 13.18 7.86
C TYR A 145 -23.84 14.13 9.04
N VAL A 146 -23.92 13.57 10.26
CA VAL A 146 -23.56 14.30 11.47
C VAL A 146 -22.11 13.94 11.77
N LEU A 147 -21.19 14.89 11.55
CA LEU A 147 -19.78 14.69 11.89
C LEU A 147 -19.56 15.06 13.35
N SER A 148 -18.76 14.25 14.06
CA SER A 148 -18.23 14.65 15.36
C SER A 148 -17.49 16.00 15.23
N GLN A 149 -17.43 16.78 16.33
CA GLN A 149 -16.75 18.08 16.30
C GLN A 149 -15.28 17.95 15.87
N GLU A 150 -14.60 16.90 16.35
CA GLU A 150 -13.19 16.62 16.04
C GLU A 150 -12.99 16.30 14.54
N ASP A 151 -13.84 15.43 13.98
CA ASP A 151 -13.77 15.09 12.55
C ASP A 151 -14.11 16.29 11.68
N PHE A 152 -15.12 17.08 12.08
CA PHE A 152 -15.48 18.30 11.38
C PHE A 152 -14.32 19.29 11.35
N ASP A 153 -13.62 19.49 12.46
CA ASP A 153 -12.49 20.42 12.52
C ASP A 153 -11.32 20.03 11.61
N VAL A 154 -11.11 18.72 11.40
CA VAL A 154 -10.14 18.20 10.43
C VAL A 154 -10.61 18.39 8.98
N LEU A 155 -11.90 18.20 8.70
CA LEU A 155 -12.44 18.14 7.34
C LEU A 155 -13.01 19.45 6.80
N LYS A 156 -13.33 20.43 7.66
CA LYS A 156 -14.06 21.67 7.29
C LYS A 156 -13.40 22.50 6.19
N ASN A 157 -12.07 22.39 6.05
CA ASN A 157 -11.30 23.13 5.06
C ASN A 157 -10.91 22.27 3.85
N GLU A 158 -11.32 21.01 3.79
CA GLU A 158 -10.98 20.13 2.68
C GLU A 158 -11.70 20.58 1.40
N LYS A 159 -10.92 20.72 0.32
CA LYS A 159 -11.42 21.12 -0.99
C LYS A 159 -11.18 20.01 -2.01
N VAL A 160 -12.10 19.93 -2.95
CA VAL A 160 -12.04 18.97 -4.06
C VAL A 160 -12.06 19.71 -5.38
N LYS A 161 -11.23 19.23 -6.32
CA LYS A 161 -11.14 19.76 -7.66
C LYS A 161 -12.21 19.12 -8.54
N VAL A 162 -13.16 19.92 -8.99
CA VAL A 162 -14.29 19.49 -9.83
C VAL A 162 -14.26 20.23 -11.17
N LYS A 163 -14.93 19.70 -12.19
CA LYS A 163 -15.10 20.45 -13.44
C LYS A 163 -16.04 21.62 -13.19
N THR A 164 -15.71 22.78 -13.72
CA THR A 164 -16.59 23.95 -13.73
C THR A 164 -17.90 23.63 -14.43
N GLU A 165 -18.98 24.28 -13.99
CA GLU A 165 -20.33 24.03 -14.52
C GLU A 165 -20.42 24.21 -16.04
N ALA A 166 -19.70 25.20 -16.57
CA ALA A 166 -19.62 25.51 -18.00
C ALA A 166 -18.91 24.42 -18.84
N THR A 167 -18.11 23.56 -18.21
CA THR A 167 -17.29 22.55 -18.92
C THR A 167 -17.47 21.14 -18.39
N LYS A 168 -18.46 20.89 -17.53
CA LYS A 168 -18.73 19.58 -16.92
C LYS A 168 -18.90 18.46 -17.95
N ASN A 169 -19.50 18.78 -19.10
CA ASN A 169 -19.74 17.86 -20.22
C ASN A 169 -18.56 17.74 -21.20
N LYS A 170 -17.47 18.49 -21.00
CA LYS A 170 -16.32 18.47 -21.91
C LYS A 170 -15.28 17.43 -21.51
N CYS A 171 -14.64 16.83 -22.51
CA CYS A 171 -13.56 15.86 -22.31
C CYS A 171 -12.24 16.53 -21.92
N CYS A 172 -11.31 15.69 -21.46
CA CYS A 172 -10.00 16.03 -20.90
C CYS A 172 -9.17 16.83 -21.94
N GLY A 173 -8.98 18.13 -21.71
CA GLY A 173 -8.32 19.05 -22.63
C GLY A 173 -9.06 20.39 -22.80
N GLN A 174 -10.39 20.36 -22.72
CA GLN A 174 -11.24 21.57 -22.72
C GLN A 174 -11.97 21.78 -21.39
N ALA A 175 -11.93 20.80 -20.50
CA ALA A 175 -12.46 20.89 -19.16
C ALA A 175 -11.65 21.89 -18.32
N ARG A 176 -12.33 22.89 -17.76
CA ARG A 176 -11.78 23.77 -16.74
C ARG A 176 -12.20 23.27 -15.38
N TYR A 177 -11.31 23.38 -14.40
CA TYR A 177 -11.54 22.88 -13.06
C TYR A 177 -11.57 24.02 -12.05
N GLU A 178 -12.34 23.84 -11.00
CA GLU A 178 -12.43 24.73 -9.84
C GLU A 178 -12.31 23.91 -8.55
N GLU A 179 -11.96 24.58 -7.46
CA GLU A 179 -11.94 23.99 -6.13
C GLU A 179 -13.24 24.34 -5.40
N VAL A 180 -13.97 23.31 -4.97
CA VAL A 180 -15.18 23.46 -4.16
C VAL A 180 -14.97 22.81 -2.80
N PRO A 181 -15.61 23.29 -1.73
CA PRO A 181 -15.56 22.63 -0.43
C PRO A 181 -16.13 21.21 -0.55
N LEU A 182 -15.50 20.26 0.13
CA LEU A 182 -16.01 18.88 0.20
C LEU A 182 -17.32 18.81 0.97
N LEU A 183 -17.43 19.60 2.04
CA LEU A 183 -18.54 19.62 2.97
C LEU A 183 -19.27 20.96 2.92
N GLU A 184 -20.59 20.91 2.93
CA GLU A 184 -21.48 22.06 3.06
C GLU A 184 -22.17 21.95 4.42
N VAL A 185 -21.96 22.93 5.32
CA VAL A 185 -22.62 22.93 6.62
C VAL A 185 -24.11 23.20 6.42
N VAL A 186 -24.94 22.31 6.95
CA VAL A 186 -26.40 22.48 6.94
C VAL A 186 -26.75 23.19 8.24
N ASN A 187 -27.07 24.49 8.14
CA ASN A 187 -27.61 25.23 9.26
C ASN A 187 -29.12 24.96 9.31
N ASP A 188 -29.57 24.26 10.35
CA ASP A 188 -30.99 24.11 10.68
C ASP A 188 -31.56 25.40 11.31
#